data_AF-A0A7L7VZX9-F1
#
_entry.id   AF-A0A7L7VZX9-F1
#
_cell.length_a   1.000
_cell.length_b   1.000
_cell.length_c   1.000
_cell.angle_alpha   90.00
_cell.angle_beta   90.00
_cell.angle_gamma   90.00
#
_symmetry.space_group_name_H-M   'P 1'
#
loop_
_entity.id
_entity.type
_entity.pdbx_description
1 polymer ?
#
loop_
_entity_poly.entity_id
_entity_poly.type
_entity_poly.pdbx_seq_one_letter_code
_entity_poly.pdbx_strand_id
1 'polypeptide(L)'
;MTGTTSPADSPAGRAAAASRAQYKQDDYLRTLQDLSHDEIRDRIRETAALEKAAMQEWLDSGDCYIISLAGKVHLPTCDSMKRFVDRDSAWITNLRFPQRLQGESPDEDPIPVWPILRTRAQIEAMPRRTACPLCKPDLTHLDKARRAITWTYLPARSLKSKHFGTEFRLPEGTLLGALTRITTVETIDGLDFKAEFEYAEAPVSDPDTELMYQTGTRALAQQQS
;
A
#
# COMPACT_ATOMS: atom_id res chain seq x y z
N MET A 1 21.02 5.53 -9.94
CA MET A 1 20.71 5.04 -8.58
C MET A 1 19.57 4.06 -8.69
N THR A 2 19.88 2.76 -8.63
CA THR A 2 18.91 1.66 -8.74
C THR A 2 18.10 1.58 -7.46
N GLY A 3 16.85 2.04 -7.51
CA GLY A 3 15.91 1.95 -6.40
C GLY A 3 15.60 0.50 -6.09
N THR A 4 16.26 -0.05 -5.07
CA THR A 4 15.96 -1.38 -4.55
C THR A 4 14.66 -1.26 -3.77
N THR A 5 13.55 -1.63 -4.39
CA THR A 5 12.29 -1.87 -3.67
C THR A 5 12.57 -2.96 -2.63
N SER A 6 12.40 -2.61 -1.36
CA SER A 6 12.55 -3.58 -0.28
C SER A 6 11.60 -4.75 -0.55
N PRO A 7 12.04 -6.01 -0.42
CA PRO A 7 11.23 -7.18 -0.78
C PRO A 7 9.83 -7.12 -0.18
N ALA A 8 9.70 -6.60 1.04
CA ALA A 8 8.45 -6.45 1.80
C ALA A 8 7.38 -5.55 1.14
N ASP A 9 7.76 -4.61 0.27
CA ASP A 9 6.82 -3.66 -0.36
C ASP A 9 6.27 -4.15 -1.72
N SER A 10 6.83 -5.24 -2.25
CA SER A 10 6.33 -5.88 -3.46
C SER A 10 5.06 -6.71 -3.16
N PRO A 11 4.14 -6.88 -4.12
CA PRO A 11 3.03 -7.83 -3.98
C PRO A 11 3.49 -9.22 -3.56
N ALA A 12 4.64 -9.67 -4.08
CA ALA A 12 5.27 -10.93 -3.72
C ALA A 12 5.79 -10.96 -2.27
N GLY A 13 6.34 -9.86 -1.76
CA GLY A 13 6.78 -9.75 -0.37
C GLY A 13 5.62 -9.63 0.62
N ARG A 14 4.53 -8.96 0.24
CA ARG A 14 3.29 -8.96 1.01
C ARG A 14 2.67 -10.35 1.04
N ALA A 15 2.65 -11.06 -0.08
CA ALA A 15 2.23 -12.45 -0.14
C ALA A 15 3.14 -13.35 0.73
N ALA A 16 4.46 -13.21 0.65
CA ALA A 16 5.40 -13.98 1.47
C ALA A 16 5.35 -13.64 2.96
N ALA A 17 5.03 -12.41 3.34
CA ALA A 17 4.78 -12.02 4.73
C ALA A 17 3.45 -12.59 5.23
N ALA A 18 2.40 -12.53 4.41
CA ALA A 18 1.11 -13.16 4.70
C ALA A 18 1.24 -14.68 4.83
N SER A 19 1.96 -15.36 3.92
CA SER A 19 2.22 -16.81 4.00
C SER A 19 3.05 -17.19 5.22
N ARG A 20 4.03 -16.37 5.63
CA ARG A 20 4.79 -16.60 6.87
C ARG A 20 3.96 -16.39 8.14
N ALA A 21 3.09 -15.38 8.15
CA ALA A 21 2.15 -15.16 9.24
C ALA A 21 1.15 -16.31 9.34
N GLN A 22 0.62 -16.76 8.20
CA GLN A 22 -0.27 -17.91 8.10
C GLN A 22 0.41 -19.21 8.55
N TYR A 23 1.65 -19.47 8.12
CA TYR A 23 2.41 -20.64 8.57
C TYR A 23 2.65 -20.66 10.08
N LYS A 24 2.97 -19.51 10.70
CA LYS A 24 3.12 -19.41 12.16
C LYS A 24 1.79 -19.60 12.89
N GLN A 25 0.70 -19.16 12.30
CA GLN A 25 -0.64 -19.34 12.83
C GLN A 25 -1.05 -20.82 12.77
N ASP A 26 -0.83 -21.47 11.63
CA ASP A 26 -1.09 -22.90 11.43
C ASP A 26 -0.23 -23.75 12.38
N ASP A 27 1.03 -23.36 12.60
CA ASP A 27 1.92 -24.05 13.52
C ASP A 27 1.46 -23.91 14.98
N TYR A 28 1.07 -22.70 15.39
CA TYR A 28 0.47 -22.49 16.70
C TYR A 28 -0.82 -23.32 16.87
N LEU A 29 -1.72 -23.33 15.88
CA LEU A 29 -2.95 -24.13 15.90
C LEU A 29 -2.65 -25.63 16.00
N ARG A 30 -1.64 -26.14 15.28
CA ARG A 30 -1.20 -27.54 15.41
C ARG A 30 -0.79 -27.89 16.83
N THR A 31 -0.11 -26.98 17.54
CA THR A 31 0.28 -27.23 18.95
C THR A 31 -0.90 -27.28 19.92
N LEU A 32 -2.11 -26.88 19.50
CA LEU A 32 -3.31 -26.89 20.33
C LEU A 32 -4.24 -28.09 20.06
N GLN A 33 -4.01 -28.86 18.99
CA GLN A 33 -4.96 -29.90 18.54
C GLN A 33 -5.20 -30.98 19.61
N ASP A 34 -4.16 -31.38 20.33
CA ASP A 34 -4.24 -32.47 21.32
C ASP A 34 -4.45 -31.96 22.77
N LEU A 35 -4.63 -30.66 22.96
CA LEU A 35 -4.80 -30.05 24.28
C LEU A 35 -6.27 -30.08 24.73
N SER A 36 -6.49 -30.27 26.02
CA SER A 36 -7.79 -30.05 26.64
C SER A 36 -8.18 -28.57 26.60
N HIS A 37 -9.48 -28.28 26.74
CA HIS A 37 -9.97 -26.89 26.74
C HIS A 37 -9.32 -26.02 27.84
N ASP A 38 -8.98 -26.59 28.99
CA ASP A 38 -8.33 -25.86 30.08
C ASP A 38 -6.86 -25.57 29.77
N GLU A 39 -6.14 -26.54 29.18
CA GLU A 39 -4.77 -26.33 28.69
C GLU A 39 -4.72 -25.27 27.58
N ILE A 40 -5.70 -25.25 26.67
CA ILE A 40 -5.83 -24.22 25.65
C ILE A 40 -6.06 -22.84 26.29
N ARG A 41 -6.94 -22.75 27.29
CA ARG A 41 -7.17 -21.47 28.01
C ARG A 41 -5.90 -20.99 28.69
N ASP A 42 -5.15 -21.87 29.34
CA ASP A 42 -3.90 -21.52 30.00
C ASP A 42 -2.85 -21.06 28.99
N ARG A 43 -2.76 -21.74 27.85
CA ARG A 43 -1.86 -21.33 26.77
C ARG A 43 -2.24 -19.99 26.15
N ILE A 44 -3.54 -19.71 25.99
CA ILE A 44 -4.02 -18.41 25.54
C ILE A 44 -3.68 -17.33 26.57
N ARG A 45 -3.86 -17.59 27.88
CA ARG A 45 -3.52 -16.63 28.94
C ARG A 45 -2.03 -16.30 28.93
N GLU A 46 -1.18 -17.31 28.83
CA GLU A 46 0.27 -17.13 28.73
C GLU A 46 0.65 -16.30 27.49
N THR A 47 0.09 -16.64 26.33
CA THR A 47 0.33 -15.92 25.07
C THR A 47 -0.14 -14.47 25.17
N ALA A 48 -1.35 -14.23 25.67
CA ALA A 48 -1.90 -12.90 25.85
C ALA A 48 -1.06 -12.06 26.82
N ALA A 49 -0.54 -12.67 27.89
CA ALA A 49 0.33 -12.00 28.85
C ALA A 49 1.68 -11.59 28.23
N LEU A 50 2.31 -12.48 27.46
CA LEU A 50 3.56 -12.19 26.73
C LEU A 50 3.35 -11.08 25.70
N GLU A 51 2.27 -11.17 24.93
CA GLU A 51 1.89 -10.17 23.94
C GLU A 51 1.58 -8.81 24.58
N LYS A 52 0.89 -8.80 25.72
CA LYS A 52 0.61 -7.58 26.48
C LYS A 52 1.89 -6.93 26.97
N ALA A 53 2.83 -7.70 27.52
CA ALA A 53 4.13 -7.19 27.96
C ALA A 53 4.91 -6.59 26.78
N ALA A 54 5.00 -7.30 25.66
CA ALA A 54 5.67 -6.82 24.46
C ALA A 54 5.02 -5.54 23.88
N MET A 55 3.67 -5.46 23.90
CA MET A 55 2.97 -4.25 23.49
C MET A 55 3.29 -3.09 24.42
N GLN A 56 3.31 -3.32 25.73
CA GLN A 56 3.61 -2.30 26.72
C GLN A 56 5.02 -1.75 26.55
N GLU A 57 6.03 -2.59 26.29
CA GLU A 57 7.40 -2.14 25.99
C GLU A 57 7.44 -1.17 24.79
N TRP A 58 6.68 -1.47 23.73
CA TRP A 58 6.54 -0.56 22.59
C TRP A 58 5.84 0.74 22.95
N LEU A 59 4.76 0.69 23.74
CA LEU A 59 4.05 1.89 24.18
C LEU A 59 4.93 2.78 25.07
N ASP A 60 5.66 2.17 25.99
CA ASP A 60 6.55 2.86 26.94
C ASP A 60 7.76 3.49 26.26
N SER A 61 8.18 2.96 25.10
CA SER A 61 9.25 3.57 24.29
C SER A 61 8.92 4.98 23.82
N GLY A 62 7.64 5.36 23.77
CA GLY A 62 7.17 6.65 23.25
C GLY A 62 7.31 6.81 21.72
N ASP A 63 7.89 5.83 21.03
CA ASP A 63 8.13 5.84 19.58
C ASP A 63 7.46 4.63 18.90
N CYS A 64 6.13 4.57 19.03
CA CYS A 64 5.32 3.46 18.52
C CYS A 64 4.25 3.95 17.55
N TYR A 65 4.28 3.38 16.34
CA TYR A 65 3.28 3.56 15.30
C TYR A 65 2.77 2.20 14.83
N ILE A 66 1.50 2.16 14.47
CA ILE A 66 0.83 0.94 14.00
C ILE A 66 0.54 1.08 12.51
N ILE A 67 0.91 0.08 11.72
CA ILE A 67 0.51 -0.03 10.31
C ILE A 67 -0.67 -0.98 10.20
N SER A 68 -1.80 -0.47 9.72
CA SER A 68 -2.98 -1.28 9.38
C SER A 68 -2.75 -2.09 8.11
N LEU A 69 -3.54 -3.14 7.89
CA LEU A 69 -3.52 -3.93 6.64
C LEU A 69 -3.74 -3.08 5.38
N ALA A 70 -4.48 -1.98 5.49
CA ALA A 70 -4.70 -1.01 4.42
C ALA A 70 -3.49 -0.08 4.17
N GLY A 71 -2.37 -0.29 4.87
CA GLY A 71 -1.15 0.51 4.76
C GLY A 71 -1.26 1.91 5.38
N LYS A 72 -2.27 2.15 6.23
CA LYS A 72 -2.40 3.41 6.96
C LYS A 72 -1.60 3.37 8.25
N VAL A 73 -0.96 4.49 8.59
CA VAL A 73 -0.21 4.70 9.83
C VAL A 73 -1.13 5.27 10.90
N HIS A 74 -1.14 4.65 12.08
CA HIS A 74 -1.95 5.01 13.22
C HIS A 74 -1.08 5.26 14.46
N LEU A 75 -1.58 6.12 15.35
CA LEU A 75 -1.10 6.18 16.72
C LEU A 75 -1.68 4.99 17.52
N PRO A 76 -0.99 4.51 18.56
CA PRO A 76 -1.51 3.44 19.41
C PRO A 76 -2.80 3.81 20.14
N THR A 77 -3.02 5.09 20.39
CA THR A 77 -4.23 5.65 21.01
C THR A 77 -5.42 5.76 20.06
N CYS A 78 -5.27 5.39 18.79
CA CYS A 78 -6.36 5.47 17.82
C CYS A 78 -7.46 4.45 18.12
N ASP A 79 -8.71 4.90 18.24
CA ASP A 79 -9.87 4.02 18.51
C ASP A 79 -9.99 2.85 17.54
N SER A 80 -9.71 3.09 16.25
CA SER A 80 -9.76 2.03 15.23
C SER A 80 -8.75 0.89 15.46
N MET A 81 -7.69 1.14 16.24
CA MET A 81 -6.64 0.19 16.57
C MET A 81 -6.81 -0.45 17.95
N LYS A 82 -7.77 0.00 18.77
CA LYS A 82 -7.94 -0.45 20.16
C LYS A 82 -7.97 -1.98 20.30
N ARG A 83 -8.72 -2.66 19.42
CA ARG A 83 -8.83 -4.14 19.41
C ARG A 83 -7.53 -4.89 19.10
N PHE A 84 -6.52 -4.21 18.54
CA PHE A 84 -5.23 -4.80 18.21
C PHE A 84 -4.18 -4.52 19.29
N VAL A 85 -4.30 -3.37 19.96
CA VAL A 85 -3.43 -2.91 21.05
C VAL A 85 -3.81 -3.58 22.37
N ASP A 86 -5.11 -3.66 22.67
CA ASP A 86 -5.62 -4.34 23.86
C ASP A 86 -5.62 -5.85 23.64
N ARG A 87 -4.53 -6.50 24.03
CA ARG A 87 -4.33 -7.95 23.82
C ARG A 87 -5.28 -8.79 24.67
N ASP A 88 -5.63 -8.34 25.87
CA ASP A 88 -6.62 -9.02 26.71
C ASP A 88 -7.98 -9.04 26.00
N SER A 89 -8.41 -7.89 25.46
CA SER A 89 -9.65 -7.81 24.68
C SER A 89 -9.56 -8.57 23.35
N ALA A 90 -8.38 -8.67 22.74
CA ALA A 90 -8.21 -9.38 21.48
C ALA A 90 -8.44 -10.89 21.64
N TRP A 91 -7.98 -11.47 22.76
CA TRP A 91 -8.08 -12.91 23.05
C TRP A 91 -9.38 -13.32 23.78
N ILE A 92 -10.21 -12.37 24.19
CA ILE A 92 -11.35 -12.64 25.09
C ILE A 92 -12.36 -13.67 24.54
N THR A 93 -12.59 -13.66 23.22
CA THR A 93 -13.51 -14.62 22.58
C THR A 93 -12.94 -16.03 22.62
N ASN A 94 -11.65 -16.19 22.33
CA ASN A 94 -10.96 -17.49 22.30
C ASN A 94 -10.79 -18.06 23.72
N LEU A 95 -10.67 -17.20 24.74
CA LEU A 95 -10.71 -17.62 26.14
C LEU A 95 -12.07 -18.19 26.56
N ARG A 96 -13.17 -17.61 26.05
CA ARG A 96 -14.53 -18.08 26.33
C ARG A 96 -14.84 -19.38 25.57
N PHE A 97 -14.36 -19.50 24.34
CA PHE A 97 -14.66 -20.60 23.43
C PHE A 97 -13.37 -21.22 22.85
N PRO A 98 -12.52 -21.87 23.67
CA PRO A 98 -11.22 -22.41 23.23
C PRO A 98 -11.34 -23.46 22.12
N GLN A 99 -12.44 -24.22 22.08
CA GLN A 99 -12.72 -25.22 21.05
C GLN A 99 -12.78 -24.65 19.62
N ARG A 100 -13.02 -23.33 19.47
CA ARG A 100 -13.01 -22.65 18.16
C ARG A 100 -11.63 -22.61 17.52
N LEU A 101 -10.57 -22.80 18.30
CA LEU A 101 -9.19 -22.88 17.81
C LEU A 101 -8.78 -24.29 17.35
N GLN A 102 -9.60 -25.31 17.60
CA GLN A 102 -9.28 -26.70 17.21
C GLN A 102 -9.84 -27.08 15.82
N GLY A 103 -10.55 -26.16 15.14
CA GLY A 103 -11.08 -26.39 13.80
C GLY A 103 -12.31 -27.32 13.75
N GLU A 104 -12.88 -27.65 14.91
CA GLU A 104 -14.09 -28.51 15.01
C GLU A 104 -15.39 -27.69 14.94
N SER A 105 -15.30 -26.36 14.94
CA SER A 105 -16.43 -25.43 14.92
C SER A 105 -16.63 -24.85 13.52
N PRO A 106 -17.85 -24.84 12.96
CA PRO A 106 -18.13 -24.14 11.69
C PRO A 106 -17.91 -22.62 11.80
N ASP A 107 -17.91 -22.10 13.04
CA ASP A 107 -17.53 -20.73 13.37
C ASP A 107 -16.08 -20.72 13.90
N GLU A 108 -15.10 -20.89 13.01
CA GLU A 108 -13.69 -20.70 13.33
C GLU A 108 -13.42 -19.20 13.52
N ASP A 109 -13.09 -18.78 14.75
CA ASP A 109 -12.60 -17.43 14.98
C ASP A 109 -11.10 -17.39 14.64
N PRO A 110 -10.65 -16.46 13.77
CA PRO A 110 -9.23 -16.34 13.47
C PRO A 110 -8.46 -15.92 14.72
N ILE A 111 -7.23 -16.44 14.86
CA ILE A 111 -6.33 -16.02 15.92
C ILE A 111 -6.11 -14.49 15.84
N PRO A 112 -6.12 -13.78 16.98
CA PRO A 112 -5.88 -12.35 17.00
C PRO A 112 -4.53 -11.97 16.40
N VAL A 113 -4.56 -11.27 15.27
CA VAL A 113 -3.34 -10.85 14.55
C VAL A 113 -2.54 -9.87 15.41
N TRP A 114 -1.23 -10.08 15.49
CA TRP A 114 -0.29 -9.12 16.07
C TRP A 114 -0.15 -7.90 15.14
N PRO A 115 -0.35 -6.67 15.63
CA PRO A 115 -0.23 -5.48 14.78
C PRO A 115 1.20 -5.25 14.31
N ILE A 116 1.36 -4.62 13.14
CA ILE A 116 2.66 -4.24 12.63
C ILE A 116 3.10 -2.96 13.34
N LEU A 117 4.04 -3.10 14.28
CA LEU A 117 4.63 -1.99 15.03
C LEU A 117 5.87 -1.44 14.32
N ARG A 118 6.03 -0.12 14.34
CA ARG A 118 7.16 0.59 13.74
C ARG A 118 7.54 1.81 14.56
N THR A 119 8.82 2.15 14.54
CA THR A 119 9.33 3.43 15.06
C THR A 119 9.07 4.56 14.06
N ARG A 120 9.16 5.81 14.52
CA ARG A 120 9.08 7.00 13.66
C ARG A 120 10.07 6.92 12.51
N ALA A 121 11.33 6.60 12.79
CA ALA A 121 12.38 6.51 11.77
C ALA A 121 12.02 5.49 10.68
N GLN A 122 11.44 4.34 11.06
CA GLN A 122 11.00 3.33 10.11
C GLN A 122 9.81 3.80 9.27
N ILE A 123 8.84 4.49 9.88
CA ILE A 123 7.70 5.07 9.15
C ILE A 123 8.18 6.15 8.16
N GLU A 124 9.12 6.99 8.58
CA GLU A 124 9.67 8.06 7.74
C GLU A 124 10.46 7.53 6.54
N ALA A 125 11.13 6.38 6.71
CA ALA A 125 11.84 5.68 5.64
C ALA A 125 10.92 4.96 4.63
N MET A 126 9.61 4.81 4.91
CA MET A 126 8.69 4.15 3.99
C MET A 126 8.48 4.97 2.71
N PRO A 127 8.52 4.33 1.51
CA PRO A 127 8.39 5.03 0.23
C PRO A 127 6.98 5.61 0.01
N ARG A 128 5.96 5.00 0.60
CA ARG A 128 4.57 5.48 0.59
C ARG A 128 3.95 5.22 1.96
N ARG A 129 3.34 6.24 2.53
CA ARG A 129 2.59 6.16 3.80
C ARG A 129 1.35 7.03 3.72
N THR A 130 0.25 6.53 4.26
CA THR A 130 -1.00 7.29 4.40
C THR A 130 -1.29 7.42 5.89
N ALA A 131 -1.43 8.64 6.40
CA ALA A 131 -1.86 8.82 7.78
C ALA A 131 -3.33 8.39 7.96
N CYS A 132 -3.63 7.83 9.12
CA CYS A 132 -5.02 7.68 9.55
C CYS A 132 -5.67 9.07 9.69
N PRO A 133 -6.85 9.30 9.08
CA PRO A 133 -7.53 10.59 9.18
C PRO A 133 -8.12 10.86 10.57
N LEU A 134 -8.27 9.83 11.41
CA LEU A 134 -8.86 9.93 12.75
C LEU A 134 -7.83 10.41 13.77
N CYS A 135 -6.70 9.69 13.88
CA CYS A 135 -5.69 10.01 14.89
C CYS A 135 -4.57 10.94 14.39
N LYS A 136 -4.50 11.21 13.08
CA LYS A 136 -3.58 12.18 12.44
C LYS A 136 -2.19 12.21 13.10
N PRO A 137 -1.42 11.11 13.06
CA PRO A 137 -0.10 11.04 13.70
C PRO A 137 0.76 12.22 13.23
N ASP A 138 1.37 12.95 14.15
CA ASP A 138 2.27 14.06 13.81
C ASP A 138 3.64 13.53 13.37
N LEU A 139 3.69 13.07 12.12
CA LEU A 139 4.94 12.87 11.42
C LEU A 139 5.21 14.20 10.72
N THR A 140 6.21 14.96 11.17
CA THR A 140 6.64 16.28 10.64
C THR A 140 6.92 16.32 9.12
N HIS A 141 6.76 15.20 8.41
CA HIS A 141 6.89 15.03 6.97
C HIS A 141 5.62 14.49 6.29
N LEU A 142 4.44 14.61 6.90
CA LEU A 142 3.16 14.11 6.36
C LEU A 142 2.53 14.95 5.25
N ASP A 143 3.33 15.79 4.58
CA ASP A 143 2.90 16.51 3.38
C ASP A 143 3.88 16.34 2.21
N LYS A 144 4.44 15.14 2.03
CA LYS A 144 5.25 14.79 0.83
C LYS A 144 4.67 13.69 -0.06
N ALA A 145 3.39 13.32 0.10
CA ALA A 145 2.76 12.29 -0.74
C ALA A 145 1.64 12.78 -1.67
N ARG A 146 1.36 14.10 -1.73
CA ARG A 146 0.36 14.66 -2.65
C ARG A 146 0.90 15.53 -3.78
N ARG A 147 2.24 15.68 -3.91
CA ARG A 147 2.86 16.61 -4.89
C ARG A 147 4.14 16.10 -5.56
N ALA A 148 4.42 14.81 -5.56
CA ALA A 148 5.40 14.30 -6.52
C ALA A 148 4.71 14.28 -7.89
N ILE A 149 4.98 15.31 -8.69
CA ILE A 149 4.79 15.27 -10.14
C ILE A 149 5.56 14.04 -10.63
N THR A 150 4.87 12.92 -10.85
CA THR A 150 5.49 11.78 -11.52
C THR A 150 5.37 12.03 -13.01
N TRP A 151 6.49 11.97 -13.72
CA TRP A 151 6.47 12.00 -15.17
C TRP A 151 6.33 10.57 -15.68
N THR A 152 5.45 10.36 -16.64
CA THR A 152 5.31 9.10 -17.35
C THR A 152 5.82 9.28 -18.77
N TYR A 153 6.68 8.36 -19.18
CA TYR A 153 7.30 8.32 -20.50
C TYR A 153 6.61 7.26 -21.35
N LEU A 154 6.33 7.58 -22.61
CA LEU A 154 5.80 6.64 -23.59
C LEU A 154 6.27 7.01 -25.00
N PRO A 155 6.42 6.04 -25.91
CA PRO A 155 6.64 6.34 -27.32
C PRO A 155 5.34 6.84 -27.96
N ALA A 156 5.42 7.72 -28.94
CA ALA A 156 4.28 8.37 -29.58
C ALA A 156 3.22 7.38 -30.11
N ARG A 157 3.63 6.21 -30.63
CA ARG A 157 2.70 5.13 -31.02
C ARG A 157 1.79 4.61 -29.91
N SER A 158 2.14 4.83 -28.65
CA SER A 158 1.37 4.39 -27.48
C SER A 158 0.31 5.42 -27.03
N LEU A 159 0.20 6.55 -27.72
CA LEU A 159 -0.89 7.49 -27.54
C LEU A 159 -2.23 6.81 -27.88
N LYS A 160 -3.26 7.21 -27.13
CA LYS A 160 -4.59 6.57 -27.09
C LYS A 160 -5.61 7.65 -26.71
N SER A 161 -6.90 7.35 -26.89
CA SER A 161 -8.00 8.26 -26.55
C SER A 161 -7.94 8.85 -25.14
N LYS A 162 -7.48 8.06 -24.14
CA LYS A 162 -7.32 8.54 -22.75
C LYS A 162 -6.31 9.68 -22.56
N HIS A 163 -5.49 9.97 -23.56
CA HIS A 163 -4.44 10.99 -23.47
C HIS A 163 -4.86 12.33 -24.09
N PHE A 164 -6.02 12.42 -24.74
CA PHE A 164 -6.52 13.70 -25.27
C PHE A 164 -6.67 14.74 -24.15
N GLY A 165 -6.29 15.98 -24.43
CA GLY A 165 -6.28 17.07 -23.45
C GLY A 165 -5.18 16.99 -22.38
N THR A 166 -4.32 15.96 -22.42
CA THR A 166 -3.14 15.88 -21.53
C THR A 166 -1.98 16.65 -22.15
N GLU A 167 -1.29 17.47 -21.36
CA GLU A 167 -0.08 18.18 -21.81
C GLU A 167 1.12 17.23 -21.91
N PHE A 168 1.77 17.25 -23.07
CA PHE A 168 2.98 16.48 -23.34
C PHE A 168 4.19 17.39 -23.52
N ARG A 169 5.36 16.83 -23.20
CA ARG A 169 6.68 17.40 -23.44
C ARG A 169 7.59 16.38 -24.09
N LEU A 170 8.64 16.84 -24.73
CA LEU A 170 9.79 16.01 -25.10
C LEU A 170 10.70 15.79 -23.87
N PRO A 171 11.52 14.72 -23.83
CA PRO A 171 12.40 14.41 -22.69
C PRO A 171 13.38 15.54 -22.34
N GLU A 172 13.80 16.33 -23.32
CA GLU A 172 14.63 17.52 -23.14
C GLU A 172 13.88 18.72 -22.53
N GLY A 173 12.56 18.62 -22.35
CA GLY A 173 11.72 19.58 -21.62
C GLY A 173 10.83 20.46 -22.51
N THR A 174 10.97 20.40 -23.83
CA THR A 174 10.18 21.16 -24.82
C THR A 174 8.69 20.87 -24.65
N LEU A 175 7.88 21.90 -24.40
CA LEU A 175 6.43 21.76 -24.25
C LEU A 175 5.76 21.66 -25.62
N LEU A 176 5.06 20.56 -25.87
CA LEU A 176 4.26 20.35 -27.07
C LEU A 176 2.82 20.86 -26.89
N GLY A 177 2.35 20.95 -25.65
CA GLY A 177 0.98 21.33 -25.31
C GLY A 177 0.04 20.13 -25.19
N ALA A 178 -1.26 20.41 -25.12
CA ALA A 178 -2.27 19.36 -25.00
C ALA A 178 -2.37 18.54 -26.29
N LEU A 179 -2.50 17.22 -26.17
CA LEU A 179 -2.77 16.34 -27.31
C LEU A 179 -4.17 16.64 -27.89
N THR A 180 -4.23 17.05 -29.16
CA THR A 180 -5.47 17.44 -29.85
C THR A 180 -5.95 16.39 -30.84
N ARG A 181 -5.02 15.70 -31.53
CA ARG A 181 -5.36 14.71 -32.56
C ARG A 181 -4.31 13.60 -32.66
N ILE A 182 -4.76 12.37 -32.88
CA ILE A 182 -3.91 11.25 -33.31
C ILE A 182 -4.50 10.73 -34.62
N THR A 183 -3.68 10.56 -35.64
CA THR A 183 -4.09 10.01 -36.93
C THR A 183 -3.12 8.90 -37.32
N THR A 184 -3.68 7.75 -37.67
CA THR A 184 -2.95 6.63 -38.27
C THR A 184 -3.60 6.34 -39.61
N VAL A 185 -2.87 6.49 -40.71
CA VAL A 185 -3.36 6.23 -42.08
C VAL A 185 -2.52 5.13 -42.70
N GLU A 186 -3.17 4.13 -43.28
CA GLU A 186 -2.51 3.15 -44.14
C GLU A 186 -2.28 3.78 -45.52
N THR A 187 -1.01 3.93 -45.89
CA THR A 187 -0.55 4.46 -47.17
C THR A 187 0.05 3.33 -48.01
N ILE A 188 0.38 3.62 -49.27
CA ILE A 188 1.00 2.64 -50.20
C ILE A 188 2.36 2.18 -49.67
N ASP A 189 3.04 3.03 -48.88
CA ASP A 189 4.39 2.81 -48.36
C ASP A 189 4.41 2.29 -46.91
N GLY A 190 3.26 2.20 -46.22
CA GLY A 190 3.17 1.68 -44.85
C GLY A 190 2.09 2.35 -43.99
N LEU A 191 2.32 2.40 -42.68
CA LEU A 191 1.44 3.10 -41.74
C LEU A 191 2.03 4.48 -41.39
N ASP A 192 1.37 5.54 -41.84
CA ASP A 192 1.71 6.91 -41.47
C ASP A 192 1.06 7.25 -40.12
N PHE A 193 1.90 7.56 -39.13
CA PHE A 193 1.48 8.04 -37.82
C PHE A 193 1.66 9.56 -37.73
N LYS A 194 0.67 10.26 -37.15
CA LYS A 194 0.75 11.69 -36.82
C LYS A 194 0.06 11.98 -35.51
N ALA A 195 0.75 12.67 -34.60
CA ALA A 195 0.18 13.22 -33.37
C ALA A 195 0.31 14.75 -33.36
N GLU A 196 -0.81 15.45 -33.17
CA GLU A 196 -0.90 16.92 -33.14
C GLU A 196 -1.07 17.40 -31.70
N PHE A 197 -0.36 18.48 -31.37
CA PHE A 197 -0.41 19.10 -30.04
C PHE A 197 -0.61 20.61 -30.19
N GLU A 198 -1.20 21.23 -29.16
CA GLU A 198 -1.62 22.64 -29.18
C GLU A 198 -0.49 23.64 -29.51
N TYR A 199 0.73 23.38 -29.05
CA TYR A 199 1.87 24.30 -29.18
C TYR A 199 2.99 23.77 -30.09
N ALA A 200 2.84 22.58 -30.64
CA ALA A 200 3.85 22.00 -31.53
C ALA A 200 3.82 22.68 -32.90
N GLU A 201 4.99 23.13 -33.39
CA GLU A 201 5.11 23.75 -34.72
C GLU A 201 4.77 22.78 -35.86
N ALA A 202 4.97 21.49 -35.64
CA ALA A 202 4.63 20.42 -36.57
C ALA A 202 4.12 19.17 -35.82
N PRO A 203 3.29 18.33 -36.47
CA PRO A 203 2.87 17.06 -35.88
C PRO A 203 4.08 16.14 -35.62
N VAL A 204 4.05 15.40 -34.51
CA VAL A 204 5.01 14.31 -34.26
C VAL A 204 4.65 13.15 -35.18
N SER A 205 5.52 12.86 -36.15
CA SER A 205 5.32 11.81 -37.15
C SER A 205 6.15 10.55 -36.91
N ASP A 206 7.23 10.65 -36.14
CA ASP A 206 8.03 9.48 -35.77
C ASP A 206 7.34 8.72 -34.61
N PRO A 207 6.87 7.47 -34.83
CA PRO A 207 6.17 6.68 -33.83
C PRO A 207 7.02 6.31 -32.61
N ASP A 208 8.35 6.35 -32.74
CA ASP A 208 9.32 6.03 -31.70
C ASP A 208 9.75 7.27 -30.87
N THR A 209 9.32 8.48 -31.25
CA THR A 209 9.56 9.67 -30.45
C THR A 209 9.05 9.47 -29.02
N GLU A 210 9.95 9.58 -28.05
CA GLU A 210 9.60 9.49 -26.63
C GLU A 210 8.91 10.79 -26.20
N LEU A 211 7.78 10.64 -25.50
CA LEU A 211 6.98 11.72 -24.97
C LEU A 211 6.85 11.55 -23.47
N MET A 212 6.87 12.66 -22.74
CA MET A 212 6.64 12.66 -21.30
C MET A 212 5.41 13.50 -20.95
N TYR A 213 4.60 13.01 -20.03
CA TYR A 213 3.45 13.74 -19.49
C TYR A 213 3.36 13.54 -17.98
N GLN A 214 2.71 14.49 -17.32
CA GLN A 214 2.59 14.46 -15.86
C GLN A 214 1.47 13.50 -15.43
N THR A 215 1.82 12.50 -14.64
CA THR A 215 0.89 11.65 -13.89
C THR A 215 0.90 12.03 -12.41
N GLY A 216 -0.29 12.29 -11.85
CA GLY A 216 -0.47 12.72 -10.47
C GLY A 216 -1.84 13.36 -10.27
N THR A 217 -2.33 13.44 -9.03
CA THR A 217 -3.73 13.80 -8.70
C THR A 217 -4.16 15.20 -9.19
N ARG A 218 -3.23 16.04 -9.66
CA ARG A 218 -3.54 17.35 -10.26
C ARG A 218 -3.95 17.30 -11.73
N ALA A 219 -3.50 16.30 -12.50
CA ALA A 219 -3.85 16.18 -13.92
C ALA A 219 -5.35 15.83 -14.12
N LEU A 220 -5.96 15.13 -13.16
CA LEU A 220 -7.40 14.82 -13.18
C LEU A 220 -8.28 15.99 -12.70
N ALA A 221 -7.72 16.93 -11.93
CA ALA A 221 -8.47 18.06 -11.39
C ALA A 221 -8.70 19.17 -12.44
N GLN A 222 -7.86 19.25 -13.47
CA GLN A 222 -8.01 20.20 -14.58
C GLN A 222 -8.90 19.66 -15.73
N GLN A 223 -9.28 18.38 -15.70
CA GLN A 223 -10.22 17.79 -16.67
C GLN A 223 -11.69 17.85 -16.22
N GLN A 224 -11.97 18.41 -15.04
CA GLN A 224 -13.32 18.51 -14.47
C GLN A 224 -13.72 19.96 -14.14
N SER A 225 -12.94 20.95 -14.57
CA SER A 225 -13.18 22.38 -14.37
C SER A 225 -13.33 23.11 -15.70
#